data_AF-A0A3D1R8R3-F1
#
_entry.id   AF-A0A3D1R8R3-F1
#
_cell.length_a   1.000
_cell.length_b   1.000
_cell.length_c   1.000
_cell.angle_alpha   90.00
_cell.angle_beta   90.00
_cell.angle_gamma   90.00
#
_symmetry.space_group_name_H-M   'P 1'
#
loop_
_entity.id
_entity.type
_entity.pdbx_description
1 polymer ?
#
loop_
_entity_poly.entity_id
_entity_poly.type
_entity_poly.pdbx_seq_one_letter_code
_entity_poly.pdbx_strand_id
1 'polypeptide(L)'
;PTARTNNAAATWANAKRACRFATTTLGASASARRFPRETCNGLDDDCNGQVDDGLEGDLAEPNDTCDTATMLSVSDADTSATVLSYTIYPSGDVDYLKVTAADGTSYSDGFYCLFNSKKPQCHFLDVEIVGPTGTSAPYKASLMAWDCASTPFGDTDNASNSTGSIWHGRCVLDDSVDYWLKVEPKAGANPQFSCEPYELRLFHTSENYDCCTMVDCSTDADCWGENWGCGGCDRSSGTCRKRCEITECETNTDCSAVGCGTCSGGVCGEHP
;
A
#
# COMPACT_ATOMS: atom_id res chain seq x y z
N PRO A 1 -27.79 -17.73 22.93
CA PRO A 1 -27.59 -16.32 23.34
C PRO A 1 -26.97 -16.25 24.74
N THR A 2 -25.65 -16.40 24.81
CA THR A 2 -24.86 -16.12 26.01
C THR A 2 -23.83 -15.08 25.62
N ALA A 3 -23.75 -14.04 26.46
CA ALA A 3 -23.11 -12.76 26.21
C ALA A 3 -21.59 -12.89 26.03
N ARG A 4 -21.06 -12.19 25.02
CA ARG A 4 -19.66 -11.72 24.97
C ARG A 4 -19.69 -10.22 25.19
N THR A 5 -19.70 -9.81 26.45
CA THR A 5 -19.46 -8.43 26.85
C THR A 5 -17.95 -8.19 26.85
N ASN A 6 -17.47 -7.40 25.88
CA ASN A 6 -16.28 -6.54 25.89
C ASN A 6 -15.07 -6.99 26.73
N ASN A 7 -14.09 -7.59 26.06
CA ASN A 7 -12.78 -7.94 26.62
C ASN A 7 -11.99 -6.72 27.18
N ALA A 8 -12.31 -5.49 26.78
CA ALA A 8 -11.65 -4.28 27.28
C ALA A 8 -11.90 -3.99 28.79
N ALA A 9 -13.03 -4.45 29.34
CA ALA A 9 -13.31 -4.27 30.78
C ALA A 9 -12.62 -5.34 31.65
N ALA A 10 -12.34 -6.52 31.09
CA ALA A 10 -11.63 -7.59 31.76
C ALA A 10 -10.12 -7.33 31.84
N THR A 11 -9.53 -6.69 30.83
CA THR A 11 -8.11 -6.27 30.83
C THR A 11 -7.85 -5.17 31.85
N TRP A 12 -8.72 -4.16 31.95
CA TRP A 12 -8.63 -3.11 32.99
C TRP A 12 -8.78 -3.63 34.43
N ALA A 13 -9.61 -4.66 34.66
CA ALA A 13 -9.77 -5.26 35.98
C ALA A 13 -8.57 -6.13 36.41
N ASN A 14 -7.86 -6.71 35.44
CA ASN A 14 -6.66 -7.52 35.66
C ASN A 14 -5.39 -6.65 35.81
N ALA A 15 -5.23 -5.60 35.00
CA ALA A 15 -4.14 -4.62 35.16
C ALA A 15 -4.20 -3.93 36.54
N LYS A 16 -5.41 -3.55 37.00
CA LYS A 16 -5.63 -3.05 38.36
C LYS A 16 -5.30 -4.06 39.47
N ARG A 17 -5.24 -5.37 39.20
CA ARG A 17 -4.82 -6.37 40.20
C ARG A 17 -3.29 -6.51 40.24
N ALA A 18 -2.61 -6.36 39.11
CA ALA A 18 -1.14 -6.33 39.05
C ALA A 18 -0.56 -5.09 39.76
N CYS A 19 -1.14 -3.90 39.52
CA CYS A 19 -0.68 -2.65 40.13
C CYS A 19 -1.16 -2.40 41.58
N ARG A 20 -2.06 -3.25 42.11
CA ARG A 20 -2.64 -3.09 43.46
C ARG A 20 -1.68 -3.37 44.62
N PHE A 21 -0.44 -3.79 44.35
CA PHE A 21 0.57 -4.07 45.38
C PHE A 21 1.66 -3.00 45.51
N ALA A 22 1.55 -1.87 44.80
CA ALA A 22 2.53 -0.79 44.89
C ALA A 22 2.35 0.14 46.11
N THR A 23 1.15 0.19 46.74
CA THR A 23 0.80 1.29 47.67
C THR A 23 0.36 0.90 49.08
N THR A 24 0.65 -0.32 49.55
CA THR A 24 0.40 -0.69 50.96
C THR A 24 1.66 -1.18 51.65
N THR A 25 2.47 -0.25 52.17
CA THR A 25 2.92 -0.24 53.59
C THR A 25 3.83 0.95 53.86
N LEU A 26 3.46 1.70 54.89
CA LEU A 26 4.30 2.70 55.56
C LEU A 26 5.67 2.10 55.90
N GLY A 27 6.75 2.72 55.43
CA GLY A 27 8.07 2.61 56.09
C GLY A 27 9.08 1.58 55.56
N ALA A 28 9.10 1.23 54.27
CA ALA A 28 10.23 0.52 53.67
C ALA A 28 11.08 1.49 52.82
N SER A 29 12.38 1.60 53.14
CA SER A 29 13.37 2.40 52.43
C SER A 29 13.20 2.35 50.91
N ALA A 30 13.48 3.50 50.27
CA ALA A 30 13.65 3.69 48.84
C ALA A 30 14.84 2.89 48.26
N SER A 31 14.92 1.58 48.53
CA SER A 31 15.61 0.66 47.65
C SER A 31 14.80 0.61 46.37
N ALA A 32 15.37 1.15 45.30
CA ALA A 32 14.87 1.19 43.93
C ALA A 32 13.90 0.03 43.64
N ARG A 33 12.59 0.31 43.76
CA ARG A 33 11.59 -0.52 43.11
C ARG A 33 11.81 -0.28 41.63
N ARG A 34 12.62 -1.12 41.01
CA ARG A 34 12.75 -1.15 39.55
C ARG A 34 11.41 -1.65 39.05
N PHE A 35 10.59 -0.74 38.57
CA PHE A 35 9.41 -1.14 37.81
C PHE A 35 9.89 -1.99 36.64
N PRO A 36 9.16 -3.06 36.28
CA PRO A 36 9.43 -3.81 35.06
C PRO A 36 9.52 -2.87 33.87
N ARG A 37 10.31 -3.22 32.86
CA ARG A 37 10.26 -2.52 31.58
C ARG A 37 8.97 -2.95 30.89
N GLU A 38 8.32 -2.02 30.20
CA GLU A 38 7.19 -2.30 29.34
C GLU A 38 7.51 -3.40 28.31
N THR A 39 6.51 -4.24 28.09
CA THR A 39 6.48 -5.30 27.08
C THR A 39 5.18 -5.16 26.32
N CYS A 40 5.19 -5.23 24.99
CA CYS A 40 3.96 -5.21 24.19
C CYS A 40 3.07 -6.42 24.55
N ASN A 41 2.13 -6.21 25.47
CA ASN A 41 1.27 -7.27 26.02
C ASN A 41 -0.14 -6.77 26.39
N GLY A 42 -0.45 -5.49 26.18
CA GLY A 42 -1.74 -4.88 26.50
C GLY A 42 -1.95 -4.60 27.99
N LEU A 43 -0.88 -4.60 28.79
CA LEU A 43 -0.87 -4.29 30.22
C LEU A 43 0.04 -3.08 30.50
N ASP A 44 -0.16 -2.52 31.68
CA ASP A 44 0.67 -1.46 32.26
C ASP A 44 1.66 -2.16 33.19
N ASP A 45 2.84 -2.55 32.66
CA ASP A 45 3.81 -3.40 33.34
C ASP A 45 4.56 -2.63 34.43
N ASP A 46 4.75 -1.32 34.23
CA ASP A 46 5.43 -0.41 35.14
C ASP A 46 4.47 0.35 36.09
N CYS A 47 3.15 0.17 35.92
CA CYS A 47 2.08 0.77 36.72
C CYS A 47 2.04 2.31 36.69
N ASN A 48 2.49 2.92 35.60
CA ASN A 48 2.48 4.37 35.42
C ASN A 48 1.12 4.92 34.95
N GLY A 49 0.18 4.06 34.57
CA GLY A 49 -1.16 4.40 34.09
C GLY A 49 -1.29 4.51 32.55
N GLN A 50 -0.22 4.24 31.82
CA GLN A 50 -0.17 4.09 30.37
C GLN A 50 0.08 2.61 30.06
N VAL A 51 -0.41 2.13 28.92
CA VAL A 51 -0.30 0.72 28.52
C VAL A 51 0.68 0.67 27.35
N ASP A 52 1.65 -0.25 27.43
CA ASP A 52 2.66 -0.50 26.39
C ASP A 52 3.45 0.78 25.97
N ASP A 53 3.71 1.71 26.89
CA ASP A 53 4.50 2.93 26.61
C ASP A 53 6.02 2.69 26.71
N GLY A 54 6.84 3.68 26.31
CA GLY A 54 8.31 3.59 26.43
C GLY A 54 8.98 2.40 25.74
N LEU A 55 8.29 1.74 24.80
CA LEU A 55 8.85 0.71 23.93
C LEU A 55 9.73 1.38 22.86
N GLU A 56 10.59 0.58 22.24
CA GLU A 56 11.32 1.02 21.06
C GLU A 56 10.43 0.72 19.86
N GLY A 57 10.28 1.68 18.94
CA GLY A 57 9.69 1.43 17.63
C GLY A 57 10.57 0.51 16.79
N ASP A 58 10.17 0.27 15.56
CA ASP A 58 10.96 -0.53 14.64
C ASP A 58 12.19 0.23 14.08
N LEU A 59 12.83 -0.34 13.06
CA LEU A 59 14.03 0.24 12.44
C LEU A 59 13.73 1.20 11.28
N ALA A 60 12.46 1.36 10.89
CA ALA A 60 12.01 2.28 9.85
C ALA A 60 11.84 3.71 10.39
N GLU A 61 11.63 3.84 11.69
CA GLU A 61 11.43 5.11 12.38
C GLU A 61 12.64 6.06 12.29
N PRO A 62 12.42 7.38 12.12
CA PRO A 62 11.12 8.05 12.00
C PRO A 62 10.59 8.00 10.56
N ASN A 63 9.32 7.67 10.38
CA ASN A 63 8.63 7.70 9.08
C ASN A 63 7.22 8.28 9.16
N ASP A 64 6.98 9.16 10.13
CA ASP A 64 5.69 9.77 10.49
C ASP A 64 5.14 10.75 9.42
N THR A 65 5.95 11.10 8.42
CA THR A 65 5.66 12.13 7.43
C THR A 65 6.16 11.74 6.05
N CYS A 66 5.61 12.39 5.03
CA CYS A 66 6.07 12.25 3.66
C CYS A 66 7.59 12.50 3.50
N ASP A 67 8.13 13.53 4.16
CA ASP A 67 9.54 13.89 4.01
C ASP A 67 10.49 12.88 4.67
N THR A 68 9.98 12.08 5.61
CA THR A 68 10.72 11.07 6.37
C THR A 68 10.38 9.65 5.92
N ALA A 69 9.65 9.49 4.82
CA ALA A 69 9.14 8.19 4.41
C ALA A 69 10.25 7.17 4.18
N THR A 70 9.97 5.92 4.59
CA THR A 70 10.86 4.79 4.36
C THR A 70 10.90 4.48 2.87
N MET A 71 12.11 4.51 2.30
CA MET A 71 12.34 4.25 0.87
C MET A 71 12.42 2.75 0.62
N LEU A 72 11.50 2.23 -0.20
CA LEU A 72 11.44 0.84 -0.61
C LEU A 72 11.55 0.74 -2.13
N SER A 73 12.09 -0.36 -2.62
CA SER A 73 12.08 -0.69 -4.04
C SER A 73 11.67 -2.15 -4.21
N VAL A 74 10.69 -2.38 -5.08
CA VAL A 74 10.17 -3.71 -5.41
C VAL A 74 10.34 -3.94 -6.90
N SER A 75 11.16 -4.92 -7.27
CA SER A 75 11.30 -5.36 -8.66
C SER A 75 10.11 -6.20 -9.06
N ASP A 76 9.81 -6.24 -10.36
CA ASP A 76 8.81 -7.07 -11.02
C ASP A 76 9.10 -8.59 -11.01
N ALA A 77 9.86 -9.06 -10.01
CA ALA A 77 10.33 -10.43 -9.90
C ALA A 77 9.19 -11.37 -9.47
N ASP A 78 8.71 -12.12 -10.46
CA ASP A 78 7.49 -12.90 -10.53
C ASP A 78 7.07 -13.76 -9.29
N THR A 79 5.76 -13.70 -9.01
CA THR A 79 4.88 -14.49 -8.12
C THR A 79 4.96 -14.40 -6.60
N SER A 80 5.99 -13.79 -5.99
CA SER A 80 6.09 -13.73 -4.52
C SER A 80 6.11 -12.31 -3.99
N ALA A 81 5.33 -12.05 -2.93
CA ALA A 81 5.37 -10.78 -2.24
C ALA A 81 6.76 -10.51 -1.63
N THR A 82 7.21 -9.27 -1.77
CA THR A 82 8.15 -8.71 -0.81
C THR A 82 7.40 -8.51 0.50
N VAL A 83 7.80 -9.23 1.55
CA VAL A 83 7.17 -9.19 2.88
C VAL A 83 8.06 -8.43 3.84
N LEU A 84 7.52 -7.35 4.40
CA LEU A 84 8.17 -6.49 5.39
C LEU A 84 7.32 -6.46 6.66
N SER A 85 7.94 -6.11 7.78
CA SER A 85 7.27 -6.05 9.07
C SER A 85 7.64 -4.77 9.80
N TYR A 86 6.61 -4.01 10.18
CA TYR A 86 6.72 -2.70 10.79
C TYR A 86 5.69 -2.53 11.91
N THR A 87 5.82 -1.49 12.72
CA THR A 87 4.91 -1.12 13.81
C THR A 87 4.50 0.33 13.68
N ILE A 88 3.21 0.64 13.89
CA ILE A 88 2.73 2.03 14.01
C ILE A 88 2.88 2.52 15.46
N TYR A 89 4.11 2.62 15.96
CA TYR A 89 4.42 2.89 17.37
C TYR A 89 5.16 4.22 17.54
N PRO A 90 4.74 5.10 18.47
CA PRO A 90 3.76 4.89 19.54
C PRO A 90 2.30 5.03 19.09
N SER A 91 1.35 4.81 19.99
CA SER A 91 -0.07 5.00 19.65
C SER A 91 -0.36 6.37 19.01
N GLY A 92 -0.95 6.35 17.82
CA GLY A 92 -1.26 7.55 17.03
C GLY A 92 -0.22 7.85 15.96
N ASP A 93 0.85 7.06 15.90
CA ASP A 93 1.82 7.06 14.81
C ASP A 93 1.19 6.64 13.46
N VAL A 94 1.86 7.06 12.39
CA VAL A 94 1.48 6.87 10.99
C VAL A 94 2.72 6.63 10.14
N ASP A 95 2.85 5.45 9.56
CA ASP A 95 3.97 5.15 8.67
C ASP A 95 3.74 5.70 7.27
N TYR A 96 4.71 6.45 6.75
CA TYR A 96 4.83 6.76 5.33
C TYR A 96 5.96 5.92 4.71
N LEU A 97 5.67 5.29 3.59
CA LEU A 97 6.63 4.55 2.79
C LEU A 97 6.57 5.06 1.35
N LYS A 98 7.73 5.30 0.76
CA LYS A 98 7.84 5.57 -0.67
C LYS A 98 8.30 4.29 -1.37
N VAL A 99 7.42 3.68 -2.16
CA VAL A 99 7.64 2.43 -2.85
C VAL A 99 7.94 2.70 -4.31
N THR A 100 9.18 2.48 -4.73
CA THR A 100 9.54 2.44 -6.15
C THR A 100 9.23 1.06 -6.69
N ALA A 101 8.16 0.94 -7.47
CA ALA A 101 7.88 -0.25 -8.25
C ALA A 101 8.83 -0.24 -9.45
N ALA A 102 9.98 -0.88 -9.25
CA ALA A 102 11.10 -0.82 -10.18
C ALA A 102 10.86 -1.76 -11.35
N ASP A 103 10.82 -1.19 -12.54
CA ASP A 103 10.87 -1.97 -13.76
C ASP A 103 12.26 -2.61 -13.87
N GLY A 104 12.27 -3.94 -13.75
CA GLY A 104 13.49 -4.71 -13.98
C GLY A 104 13.86 -4.55 -15.44
N THR A 105 14.76 -3.61 -15.75
CA THR A 105 15.27 -3.33 -17.11
C THR A 105 15.82 -4.54 -17.89
N SER A 106 15.75 -5.78 -17.41
CA SER A 106 16.38 -6.94 -18.05
C SER A 106 15.82 -8.30 -17.59
N TYR A 107 15.29 -9.04 -18.56
CA TYR A 107 15.53 -10.48 -18.84
C TYR A 107 14.32 -11.44 -18.77
N SER A 108 13.25 -11.16 -18.01
CA SER A 108 11.99 -11.94 -18.06
C SER A 108 11.33 -11.85 -19.43
N ASP A 109 11.43 -10.68 -20.08
CA ASP A 109 10.91 -10.45 -21.42
C ASP A 109 11.92 -10.73 -22.53
N GLY A 110 12.98 -11.49 -22.19
CA GLY A 110 14.19 -11.73 -22.98
C GLY A 110 13.99 -12.34 -24.38
N PHE A 111 12.76 -12.59 -24.85
CA PHE A 111 12.43 -12.79 -26.26
C PHE A 111 11.40 -11.78 -26.79
N TYR A 112 10.43 -11.38 -25.96
CA TYR A 112 9.37 -10.43 -26.32
C TYR A 112 9.93 -9.04 -26.65
N CYS A 113 10.94 -8.58 -25.89
CA CYS A 113 11.56 -7.28 -26.11
C CYS A 113 12.74 -7.28 -27.11
N LEU A 114 13.25 -8.45 -27.53
CA LEU A 114 14.46 -8.53 -28.40
C LEU A 114 14.28 -7.96 -29.81
N PHE A 115 13.08 -8.01 -30.36
CA PHE A 115 12.83 -7.66 -31.77
C PHE A 115 12.06 -6.36 -31.94
N ASN A 116 11.56 -5.76 -30.87
CA ASN A 116 10.82 -4.51 -30.93
C ASN A 116 10.79 -3.80 -29.56
N SER A 117 11.56 -2.72 -29.44
CA SER A 117 11.62 -1.85 -28.25
C SER A 117 10.38 -0.97 -28.05
N LYS A 118 9.32 -1.13 -28.86
CA LYS A 118 8.05 -0.41 -28.72
C LYS A 118 6.91 -1.32 -28.25
N LYS A 119 7.22 -2.56 -27.85
CA LYS A 119 6.19 -3.46 -27.35
C LYS A 119 5.69 -2.98 -25.98
N PRO A 120 4.36 -2.98 -25.76
CA PRO A 120 3.81 -2.59 -24.48
C PRO A 120 4.13 -3.66 -23.43
N GLN A 121 4.42 -3.20 -22.23
CA GLN A 121 4.40 -3.97 -21.00
C GLN A 121 3.30 -3.43 -20.11
N CYS A 122 2.69 -4.31 -19.34
CA CYS A 122 1.72 -3.94 -18.34
C CYS A 122 2.22 -4.31 -16.97
N HIS A 123 2.31 -3.33 -16.08
CA HIS A 123 2.81 -3.53 -14.73
C HIS A 123 1.70 -3.37 -13.71
N PHE A 124 1.80 -4.16 -12.65
CA PHE A 124 0.85 -4.22 -11.56
C PHE A 124 1.62 -4.09 -10.24
N LEU A 125 1.18 -3.17 -9.39
CA LEU A 125 1.58 -3.14 -7.99
C LEU A 125 0.36 -3.47 -7.15
N ASP A 126 0.38 -4.60 -6.45
CA ASP A 126 -0.61 -4.93 -5.43
C ASP A 126 0.01 -4.78 -4.04
N VAL A 127 -0.75 -4.13 -3.15
CA VAL A 127 -0.41 -3.89 -1.76
C VAL A 127 -1.44 -4.58 -0.88
N GLU A 128 -0.93 -5.39 0.03
CA GLU A 128 -1.72 -6.06 1.07
C GLU A 128 -1.08 -5.75 2.43
N ILE A 129 -1.93 -5.50 3.43
CA ILE A 129 -1.46 -5.44 4.82
C ILE A 129 -2.12 -6.54 5.63
N VAL A 130 -1.34 -7.17 6.50
CA VAL A 130 -1.83 -8.20 7.40
C VAL A 130 -1.57 -7.76 8.82
N GLY A 131 -2.64 -7.53 9.58
CA GLY A 131 -2.54 -7.25 11.00
C GLY A 131 -2.21 -8.51 11.81
N PRO A 132 -1.93 -8.36 13.12
CA PRO A 132 -1.65 -9.47 14.02
C PRO A 132 -2.77 -10.51 14.01
N THR A 133 -2.40 -11.79 14.06
CA THR A 133 -3.36 -12.91 14.00
C THR A 133 -4.43 -12.80 15.08
N GLY A 134 -5.70 -13.01 14.71
CA GLY A 134 -6.83 -13.01 15.65
C GLY A 134 -7.42 -11.62 15.94
N THR A 135 -6.98 -10.58 15.24
CA THR A 135 -7.52 -9.22 15.31
C THR A 135 -8.44 -8.90 14.13
N SER A 136 -9.30 -7.89 14.24
CA SER A 136 -10.16 -7.40 13.15
C SER A 136 -9.41 -6.49 12.15
N ALA A 137 -8.09 -6.68 12.02
CA ALA A 137 -7.14 -5.82 11.31
C ALA A 137 -7.18 -4.35 11.79
N PRO A 138 -6.30 -3.97 12.73
CA PRO A 138 -6.34 -2.66 13.39
C PRO A 138 -5.78 -1.51 12.54
N TYR A 139 -5.20 -1.79 11.37
CA TYR A 139 -4.52 -0.80 10.53
C TYR A 139 -5.20 -0.64 9.17
N LYS A 140 -5.01 0.51 8.54
CA LYS A 140 -5.43 0.81 7.17
C LYS A 140 -4.20 1.29 6.41
N ALA A 141 -4.05 0.85 5.18
CA ALA A 141 -3.07 1.35 4.24
C ALA A 141 -3.78 2.09 3.10
N SER A 142 -3.27 3.27 2.77
CA SER A 142 -3.75 4.12 1.67
C SER A 142 -2.64 4.26 0.64
N LEU A 143 -2.93 3.85 -0.60
CA LEU A 143 -2.01 3.96 -1.73
C LEU A 143 -2.28 5.25 -2.49
N MET A 144 -1.22 6.02 -2.68
CA MET A 144 -1.21 7.35 -3.28
C MET A 144 -0.14 7.35 -4.37
N ALA A 145 -0.37 8.10 -5.44
CA ALA A 145 0.57 8.19 -6.55
C ALA A 145 0.82 9.64 -6.92
N TRP A 146 1.94 9.88 -7.60
CA TRP A 146 2.47 11.21 -7.97
C TRP A 146 2.99 12.03 -6.80
N ASP A 147 2.20 12.13 -5.72
CA ASP A 147 2.51 12.93 -4.54
C ASP A 147 1.99 12.22 -3.29
N CYS A 148 2.75 12.31 -2.21
CA CYS A 148 2.36 11.83 -0.90
C CYS A 148 1.10 12.51 -0.34
N ALA A 149 0.83 13.75 -0.76
CA ALA A 149 -0.36 14.49 -0.33
C ALA A 149 -1.58 14.27 -1.25
N SER A 150 -1.48 13.40 -2.26
CA SER A 150 -2.60 13.14 -3.17
C SER A 150 -3.75 12.45 -2.42
N THR A 151 -4.96 12.58 -2.96
CA THR A 151 -6.05 11.70 -2.53
C THR A 151 -5.64 10.24 -2.81
N PRO A 152 -5.80 9.32 -1.84
CA PRO A 152 -5.59 7.91 -2.10
C PRO A 152 -6.53 7.45 -3.21
N PHE A 153 -6.00 6.67 -4.15
CA PHE A 153 -6.82 6.02 -5.18
C PHE A 153 -7.24 4.61 -4.76
N GLY A 154 -6.63 4.07 -3.71
CA GLY A 154 -7.10 2.83 -3.11
C GLY A 154 -6.67 2.66 -1.66
N ASP A 155 -7.51 1.93 -0.91
CA ASP A 155 -7.31 1.61 0.49
C ASP A 155 -7.37 0.10 0.68
N THR A 156 -6.48 -0.45 1.50
CA THR A 156 -6.54 -1.82 2.01
C THR A 156 -6.51 -1.80 3.53
N ASP A 157 -7.17 -2.77 4.14
CA ASP A 157 -7.41 -2.76 5.57
C ASP A 157 -7.26 -4.15 6.21
N ASN A 158 -6.90 -5.18 5.43
CA ASN A 158 -6.57 -6.55 5.85
C ASN A 158 -6.12 -7.42 4.65
N ALA A 159 -5.57 -8.60 4.93
CA ALA A 159 -5.22 -9.66 3.96
C ALA A 159 -6.35 -10.10 3.01
N SER A 160 -7.60 -9.76 3.35
CA SER A 160 -8.79 -10.17 2.60
C SER A 160 -9.17 -9.22 1.46
N ASN A 161 -8.50 -8.06 1.36
CA ASN A 161 -8.70 -7.07 0.30
C ASN A 161 -7.36 -6.40 -0.01
N SER A 162 -6.85 -6.51 -1.24
CA SER A 162 -5.66 -5.76 -1.67
C SER A 162 -6.07 -4.41 -2.26
N THR A 163 -5.10 -3.50 -2.36
CA THR A 163 -5.22 -2.29 -3.17
C THR A 163 -4.01 -2.18 -4.07
N GLY A 164 -4.18 -1.69 -5.29
CA GLY A 164 -3.10 -1.72 -6.26
C GLY A 164 -3.29 -0.74 -7.39
N SER A 165 -2.28 -0.65 -8.24
CA SER A 165 -2.26 0.22 -9.42
C SER A 165 -1.74 -0.53 -10.64
N ILE A 166 -2.18 -0.07 -11.81
CA ILE A 166 -1.80 -0.61 -13.09
C ILE A 166 -1.21 0.52 -13.94
N TRP A 167 -0.04 0.29 -14.53
CA TRP A 167 0.57 1.27 -15.44
C TRP A 167 1.19 0.65 -16.68
N HIS A 168 1.23 1.48 -17.73
CA HIS A 168 1.79 1.13 -19.02
C HIS A 168 3.30 1.34 -19.04
N GLY A 169 4.02 0.28 -19.35
CA GLY A 169 5.43 0.31 -19.69
C GLY A 169 5.69 0.01 -21.16
N ARG A 170 6.96 0.11 -21.55
CA ARG A 170 7.51 -0.22 -22.85
C ARG A 170 8.82 -0.92 -22.66
N CYS A 171 8.99 -1.99 -23.44
CA CYS A 171 10.24 -2.74 -23.48
C CYS A 171 11.47 -1.81 -23.52
N VAL A 172 12.48 -2.18 -22.73
CA VAL A 172 13.82 -1.55 -22.64
C VAL A 172 13.88 -0.12 -22.13
N LEU A 173 12.74 0.49 -21.79
CA LEU A 173 12.72 1.72 -21.02
C LEU A 173 12.77 1.38 -19.53
N ASP A 174 13.05 2.39 -18.72
CA ASP A 174 12.86 2.32 -17.28
C ASP A 174 11.51 2.97 -17.01
N ASP A 175 10.48 2.15 -16.88
CA ASP A 175 9.11 2.60 -16.60
C ASP A 175 8.77 2.46 -15.12
N SER A 176 9.78 2.57 -14.24
CA SER A 176 9.59 2.54 -12.81
C SER A 176 8.64 3.65 -12.34
N VAL A 177 7.72 3.30 -11.44
CA VAL A 177 6.77 4.26 -10.86
C VAL A 177 6.96 4.32 -9.35
N ASP A 178 6.95 5.54 -8.83
CA ASP A 178 6.97 5.81 -7.40
C ASP A 178 5.54 5.92 -6.87
N TYR A 179 5.25 5.13 -5.83
CA TYR A 179 4.03 5.20 -5.04
C TYR A 179 4.36 5.64 -3.62
N TRP A 180 3.35 6.21 -2.98
CA TRP A 180 3.38 6.53 -1.57
C TRP A 180 2.34 5.69 -0.86
N LEU A 181 2.75 5.03 0.21
CA LEU A 181 1.90 4.24 1.07
C LEU A 181 1.85 4.90 2.43
N LYS A 182 0.64 5.17 2.91
CA LYS A 182 0.40 5.63 4.28
C LYS A 182 -0.26 4.50 5.06
N VAL A 183 0.37 4.01 6.12
CA VAL A 183 -0.23 3.05 7.06
C VAL A 183 -0.60 3.77 8.33
N GLU A 184 -1.85 3.62 8.77
CA GLU A 184 -2.35 4.29 9.96
C GLU A 184 -3.32 3.40 10.75
N PRO A 185 -3.47 3.62 12.06
CA PRO A 185 -4.49 2.92 12.83
C PRO A 185 -5.90 3.25 12.31
N LYS A 186 -6.76 2.24 12.20
CA LYS A 186 -8.17 2.45 11.86
C LYS A 186 -8.84 3.33 12.92
N ALA A 187 -9.86 4.08 12.48
CA ALA A 187 -10.71 4.82 13.41
C ALA A 187 -11.30 3.88 14.48
N GLY A 188 -11.00 4.16 15.76
CA GLY A 188 -11.45 3.34 16.88
C GLY A 188 -10.66 2.05 17.09
N ALA A 189 -9.54 1.84 16.39
CA ALA A 189 -8.60 0.78 16.71
C ALA A 189 -8.11 0.92 18.16
N ASN A 190 -7.85 -0.21 18.81
CA ASN A 190 -7.32 -0.20 20.17
C ASN A 190 -5.84 0.24 20.14
N PRO A 191 -5.46 1.32 20.85
CA PRO A 191 -4.08 1.80 20.97
C PRO A 191 -3.02 0.73 21.25
N GLN A 192 -3.39 -0.33 21.99
CA GLN A 192 -2.47 -1.42 22.35
C GLN A 192 -1.88 -2.16 21.13
N PHE A 193 -2.54 -2.09 19.96
CA PHE A 193 -2.00 -2.72 18.77
C PHE A 193 -0.85 -1.93 18.16
N SER A 194 -0.61 -0.68 18.56
CA SER A 194 0.50 0.13 18.01
C SER A 194 1.87 -0.56 18.05
N CYS A 195 2.15 -1.31 19.12
CA CYS A 195 3.40 -2.04 19.29
C CYS A 195 3.41 -3.46 18.68
N GLU A 196 2.29 -3.93 18.14
CA GLU A 196 2.18 -5.22 17.47
C GLU A 196 2.44 -5.04 15.96
N PRO A 197 3.34 -5.83 15.36
CA PRO A 197 3.72 -5.60 13.99
C PRO A 197 2.60 -5.92 13.00
N TYR A 198 2.53 -5.14 11.93
CA TYR A 198 1.85 -5.54 10.70
C TYR A 198 2.84 -6.16 9.72
N GLU A 199 2.36 -7.04 8.86
CA GLU A 199 3.07 -7.44 7.65
C GLU A 199 2.61 -6.58 6.48
N LEU A 200 3.56 -5.95 5.79
CA LEU A 200 3.34 -5.31 4.50
C LEU A 200 3.76 -6.28 3.40
N ARG A 201 2.86 -6.56 2.46
CA ARG A 201 3.11 -7.44 1.32
C ARG A 201 2.96 -6.63 0.05
N LEU A 202 4.05 -6.53 -0.70
CA LEU A 202 4.12 -5.81 -1.96
C LEU A 202 4.35 -6.83 -3.08
N PHE A 203 3.43 -6.87 -4.04
CA PHE A 203 3.54 -7.69 -5.23
C PHE A 203 3.72 -6.76 -6.42
N HIS A 204 4.85 -6.87 -7.11
CA HIS A 204 5.07 -6.20 -8.38
C HIS A 204 5.20 -7.29 -9.46
N THR A 205 4.30 -7.26 -10.44
CA THR A 205 4.34 -8.15 -11.60
C THR A 205 4.29 -7.34 -12.89
N SER A 206 4.86 -7.90 -13.95
CA SER A 206 4.85 -7.35 -15.29
C SER A 206 4.37 -8.40 -16.29
N GLU A 207 3.62 -7.96 -17.29
CA GLU A 207 3.03 -8.82 -18.32
C GLU A 207 3.21 -8.22 -19.71
N ASN A 208 3.34 -9.08 -20.72
CA ASN A 208 3.68 -8.71 -22.09
C ASN A 208 2.45 -8.36 -22.96
N TYR A 209 1.56 -7.52 -22.46
CA TYR A 209 0.38 -7.05 -23.19
C TYR A 209 0.00 -5.60 -22.84
N ASP A 210 -1.07 -5.08 -23.47
CA ASP A 210 -1.56 -3.72 -23.24
C ASP A 210 -2.53 -3.66 -22.06
N CYS A 211 -2.22 -2.87 -21.01
CA CYS A 211 -3.03 -2.86 -19.78
C CYS A 211 -4.49 -2.51 -20.00
N CYS A 212 -4.79 -1.64 -20.96
CA CYS A 212 -6.17 -1.14 -21.10
C CYS A 212 -7.17 -2.25 -21.41
N THR A 213 -6.72 -3.31 -22.06
CA THR A 213 -7.57 -4.45 -22.40
C THR A 213 -8.01 -5.28 -21.18
N MET A 214 -7.34 -5.11 -20.03
CA MET A 214 -7.66 -5.77 -18.76
C MET A 214 -8.54 -4.93 -17.83
N VAL A 215 -8.75 -3.66 -18.15
CA VAL A 215 -9.52 -2.74 -17.32
C VAL A 215 -10.97 -2.74 -17.82
N ASP A 216 -11.87 -3.28 -17.02
CA ASP A 216 -13.31 -3.19 -17.29
C ASP A 216 -13.81 -1.76 -17.13
N CYS A 217 -14.72 -1.34 -18.00
CA CYS A 217 -15.29 0.00 -17.98
C CYS A 217 -16.76 0.01 -18.36
N SER A 218 -17.48 0.94 -17.76
CA SER A 218 -18.86 1.29 -18.09
C SER A 218 -18.97 2.71 -18.65
N THR A 219 -18.03 3.58 -18.27
CA THR A 219 -17.90 4.97 -18.71
C THR A 219 -16.45 5.29 -19.03
N ASP A 220 -16.21 6.34 -19.82
CA ASP A 220 -14.84 6.79 -20.14
C ASP A 220 -14.06 7.22 -18.89
N ALA A 221 -14.76 7.66 -17.84
CA ALA A 221 -14.14 8.03 -16.57
C ALA A 221 -13.50 6.82 -15.86
N ASP A 222 -14.01 5.61 -16.07
CA ASP A 222 -13.46 4.38 -15.47
C ASP A 222 -12.06 4.06 -16.05
N CYS A 223 -11.77 4.59 -17.25
CA CYS A 223 -10.49 4.44 -17.94
C CYS A 223 -9.51 5.59 -17.68
N TRP A 224 -9.97 6.66 -17.03
CA TRP A 224 -9.17 7.84 -16.72
C TRP A 224 -8.74 7.80 -15.26
N GLY A 225 -7.44 7.97 -14.97
CA GLY A 225 -6.91 7.99 -13.60
C GLY A 225 -6.02 6.78 -13.31
N GLU A 226 -6.53 5.83 -12.52
CA GLU A 226 -5.82 4.66 -11.95
C GLU A 226 -5.17 3.70 -12.97
N ASN A 227 -5.51 3.84 -14.25
CA ASN A 227 -5.11 2.97 -15.35
C ASN A 227 -4.14 3.69 -16.30
N TRP A 228 -2.99 4.07 -15.77
CA TRP A 228 -2.06 5.04 -16.35
C TRP A 228 -1.69 4.68 -17.80
N GLY A 229 -2.25 5.42 -18.76
CA GLY A 229 -2.04 5.20 -20.20
C GLY A 229 -3.30 4.83 -21.00
N CYS A 230 -4.44 4.65 -20.34
CA CYS A 230 -5.71 4.38 -20.99
C CYS A 230 -6.50 5.63 -21.43
N GLY A 231 -7.23 5.44 -22.52
CA GLY A 231 -8.10 6.40 -23.20
C GLY A 231 -9.54 6.20 -22.76
N GLY A 232 -10.50 6.23 -23.69
CA GLY A 232 -11.92 6.00 -23.40
C GLY A 232 -12.30 4.52 -23.26
N CYS A 233 -13.55 4.30 -22.86
CA CYS A 233 -14.14 2.99 -22.71
C CYS A 233 -14.64 2.44 -24.06
N ASP A 234 -14.19 1.23 -24.43
CA ASP A 234 -14.75 0.52 -25.57
C ASP A 234 -16.10 -0.10 -25.19
N ARG A 235 -17.20 0.50 -25.63
CA ARG A 235 -18.55 -0.03 -25.35
C ARG A 235 -18.85 -1.39 -25.99
N SER A 236 -18.02 -1.85 -26.93
CA SER A 236 -18.21 -3.14 -27.61
C SER A 236 -17.53 -4.29 -26.87
N SER A 237 -16.33 -4.07 -26.30
CA SER A 237 -15.65 -5.05 -25.46
C SER A 237 -15.96 -4.90 -23.97
N GLY A 238 -16.44 -3.73 -23.54
CA GLY A 238 -16.61 -3.39 -22.12
C GLY A 238 -15.29 -3.10 -21.40
N THR A 239 -14.21 -2.85 -22.14
CA THR A 239 -12.87 -2.63 -21.60
C THR A 239 -12.25 -1.33 -22.09
N CYS A 240 -11.28 -0.81 -21.36
CA CYS A 240 -10.60 0.43 -21.73
C CYS A 240 -9.79 0.26 -23.02
N ARG A 241 -9.70 1.35 -23.79
CA ARG A 241 -8.80 1.42 -24.95
C ARG A 241 -7.52 2.13 -24.56
N LYS A 242 -6.44 1.84 -25.28
CA LYS A 242 -5.21 2.63 -25.15
C LYS A 242 -5.49 4.09 -25.44
N ARG A 243 -4.93 5.00 -24.65
CA ARG A 243 -4.97 6.42 -24.98
C ARG A 243 -4.21 6.60 -26.29
N CYS A 244 -4.78 7.40 -27.19
CA CYS A 244 -4.05 7.81 -28.37
C CYS A 244 -2.92 8.74 -27.95
N GLU A 245 -1.72 8.18 -27.82
CA GLU A 245 -0.54 9.02 -27.87
C GLU A 245 -0.50 9.75 -29.20
N ILE A 246 -0.19 11.04 -29.14
CA ILE A 246 0.01 11.91 -30.30
C ILE A 246 1.05 11.23 -31.20
N THR A 247 0.55 10.58 -32.24
CA THR A 247 1.36 9.89 -33.24
C THR A 247 1.27 10.71 -34.51
N GLU A 248 2.42 11.05 -35.08
CA GLU A 248 2.47 11.65 -36.41
C GLU A 248 1.81 10.70 -37.41
N CYS A 249 0.82 11.20 -38.15
CA CYS A 249 0.08 10.41 -39.11
C CYS A 249 -0.04 11.17 -40.44
N GLU A 250 0.02 10.43 -41.53
CA GLU A 250 -0.30 10.96 -42.86
C GLU A 250 -1.71 10.53 -43.29
N THR A 251 -2.17 9.39 -42.77
CA THR A 251 -3.44 8.77 -43.11
C THR A 251 -4.16 8.20 -41.88
N ASN A 252 -5.48 7.98 -42.02
CA ASN A 252 -6.26 7.30 -40.97
C ASN A 252 -5.78 5.86 -40.70
N THR A 253 -5.11 5.23 -41.66
CA THR A 253 -4.57 3.87 -41.51
C THR A 253 -3.42 3.84 -40.49
N ASP A 254 -2.64 4.91 -40.40
CA ASP A 254 -1.56 5.05 -39.41
C ASP A 254 -2.13 5.07 -37.99
N CYS A 255 -3.28 5.74 -37.81
CA CYS A 255 -3.99 5.79 -36.54
C CYS A 255 -4.71 4.48 -36.21
N SER A 256 -5.34 3.84 -37.20
CA SER A 256 -5.98 2.54 -37.00
C SER A 256 -4.99 1.45 -36.56
N ALA A 257 -3.73 1.53 -37.01
CA ALA A 257 -2.67 0.58 -36.65
C ALA A 257 -2.23 0.67 -35.17
N VAL A 258 -2.48 1.81 -34.50
CA VAL A 258 -2.19 2.03 -33.07
C VAL A 258 -3.47 2.10 -32.22
N GLY A 259 -4.61 1.68 -32.77
CA GLY A 259 -5.90 1.66 -32.06
C GLY A 259 -6.58 3.02 -31.92
N CYS A 260 -6.18 3.99 -32.76
CA CYS A 260 -6.64 5.37 -32.73
C CYS A 260 -7.68 5.69 -33.80
N GLY A 261 -8.36 6.83 -33.60
CA GLY A 261 -9.37 7.35 -34.50
C GLY A 261 -8.79 7.93 -35.78
N THR A 262 -9.31 9.08 -36.21
CA THR A 262 -8.90 9.69 -37.47
C THR A 262 -7.64 10.53 -37.33
N CYS A 263 -6.81 10.50 -38.37
CA CYS A 263 -5.68 11.39 -38.53
C CYS A 263 -6.20 12.81 -38.87
N SER A 264 -5.87 13.79 -38.04
CA SER A 264 -6.25 15.18 -38.24
C SER A 264 -5.08 16.11 -37.90
N GLY A 265 -4.70 16.97 -38.84
CA GLY A 265 -3.58 17.90 -38.62
C GLY A 265 -2.22 17.22 -38.41
N GLY A 266 -2.05 16.01 -38.95
CA GLY A 266 -0.82 15.23 -38.76
C GLY A 266 -0.76 14.48 -37.44
N VAL A 267 -1.85 14.43 -36.67
CA VAL A 267 -1.92 13.76 -35.37
C VAL A 267 -3.11 12.82 -35.30
N CYS A 268 -2.91 11.64 -34.71
CA CYS A 268 -4.02 10.73 -34.41
C CYS A 268 -4.91 11.29 -33.30
N GLY A 269 -6.17 11.54 -33.61
CA GLY A 269 -7.18 11.91 -32.63
C GLY A 269 -7.75 10.70 -31.90
N GLU A 270 -8.21 10.92 -30.67
CA GLU A 270 -9.03 9.93 -29.97
C GLU A 270 -10.32 9.67 -30.76
N HIS A 271 -10.76 8.42 -30.72
CA HIS A 271 -12.05 8.03 -31.29
C HIS A 271 -13.17 8.67 -30.45
N PRO A 272 -14.15 9.38 -31.04
CA PRO A 272 -15.34 9.79 -30.29
C PRO A 272 -16.17 8.58 -29.84
#